data_AF-A0A8J7LJG0-F1
#
_entry.id   AF-A0A8J7LJG0-F1
#
_cell.length_a   1.000
_cell.length_b   1.000
_cell.length_c   1.000
_cell.angle_alpha   90.00
_cell.angle_beta   90.00
_cell.angle_gamma   90.00
#
_symmetry.space_group_name_H-M   'P 1'
#
loop_
_entity.id
_entity.type
_entity.pdbx_description
1 polymer ?
#
loop_
_entity_poly.entity_id
_entity_poly.type
_entity_poly.pdbx_seq_one_letter_code
_entity_poly.pdbx_strand_id
1 'polypeptide(L)'
;MRALVPLLIAISTLGPTPAAASQYASPYHELQAMDGQLATIGYRLATANAPLCERLDGATGLQLHDIAQYGDRDAIAGVFAFESPVEVEAVVPGSPGETAAIVPGDALVALQYGTQTQRIEAMTEGLTDDPYTRIQRIADAFAAATSAGHPVTLDLLRHGRPLSITLTPAPACATRFQLLIEKGYDAGADGRMVSVNLPLMQYALGAPDGEGQLAAVVAHEFAHNVLRHRERLNAVDIKRGIGRMFGKNPRRIRQTEEEADRLSVWLLANAGYDPASAIRFWERFGREHGEGLISDGTHARWKERAKAIDEEIARLPTAATRNGAKVPPILTQPLPSLK
;
A
#
# COMPACT_ATOMS: atom_id res chain seq x y z
N MET A 1 37.32 -17.76 -78.15
CA MET A 1 37.83 -18.08 -76.79
C MET A 1 37.53 -16.88 -75.90
N ARG A 2 36.46 -16.93 -75.10
CA ARG A 2 36.05 -15.86 -74.18
C ARG A 2 36.42 -16.26 -72.76
N ALA A 3 37.17 -15.40 -72.07
CA ALA A 3 37.69 -15.63 -70.74
C ALA A 3 36.58 -15.60 -69.67
N LEU A 4 36.62 -16.57 -68.75
CA LEU A 4 35.77 -16.67 -67.56
C LEU A 4 36.33 -15.75 -66.46
N VAL A 5 35.48 -14.89 -65.90
CA VAL A 5 35.74 -14.11 -64.67
C VAL A 5 34.94 -14.77 -63.54
N PRO A 6 35.54 -15.05 -62.36
CA PRO A 6 34.80 -15.66 -61.26
C PRO A 6 33.97 -14.60 -60.52
N LEU A 7 32.70 -14.93 -60.30
CA LEU A 7 31.74 -14.15 -59.52
C LEU A 7 31.97 -14.40 -58.02
N LEU A 8 32.46 -13.39 -57.30
CA LEU A 8 32.53 -13.38 -55.84
C LEU A 8 31.14 -13.07 -55.26
N ILE A 9 30.52 -14.06 -54.62
CA ILE A 9 29.29 -13.90 -53.83
C ILE A 9 29.72 -13.42 -52.43
N ALA A 10 29.44 -12.16 -52.11
CA ALA A 10 29.58 -11.64 -50.75
C ALA A 10 28.40 -12.13 -49.90
N ILE A 11 28.66 -13.04 -48.97
CA ILE A 11 27.69 -13.49 -47.98
C ILE A 11 27.68 -12.45 -46.85
N SER A 12 26.71 -11.55 -46.87
CA SER A 12 26.46 -10.60 -45.78
C SER A 12 25.85 -11.35 -44.59
N THR A 13 26.67 -11.67 -43.60
CA THR A 13 26.19 -12.16 -42.30
C THR A 13 25.57 -10.98 -41.54
N LEU A 14 24.24 -10.86 -41.58
CA LEU A 14 23.48 -10.04 -40.64
C LEU A 14 23.66 -10.63 -39.24
N GLY A 15 24.58 -10.06 -38.47
CA GLY A 15 24.66 -10.31 -37.04
C GLY A 15 23.39 -9.80 -36.34
N PRO A 16 22.98 -10.39 -35.22
CA PRO A 16 21.84 -9.89 -34.47
C PRO A 16 22.15 -8.47 -33.99
N THR A 17 21.35 -7.50 -34.42
CA THR A 17 21.36 -6.15 -33.85
C THR A 17 21.05 -6.26 -32.36
N PRO A 18 21.91 -5.79 -31.45
CA PRO A 18 21.53 -5.70 -30.05
C PRO A 18 20.32 -4.78 -29.95
N ALA A 19 19.21 -5.30 -29.43
CA ALA A 19 18.06 -4.49 -29.07
C ALA A 19 18.56 -3.38 -28.14
N ALA A 20 18.38 -2.13 -28.55
CA ALA A 20 18.61 -0.98 -27.69
C ALA A 20 17.60 -1.05 -26.53
N ALA A 21 18.00 -1.67 -25.43
CA ALA A 21 17.36 -1.44 -24.14
C ALA A 21 17.54 0.05 -23.83
N SER A 22 16.42 0.77 -23.68
CA SER A 22 16.40 2.20 -23.38
C SER A 22 17.29 2.51 -22.18
N GLN A 23 18.34 3.29 -22.41
CA GLN A 23 19.32 3.71 -21.42
C GLN A 23 18.82 4.87 -20.53
N TYR A 24 17.50 5.16 -20.55
CA TYR A 24 16.87 6.32 -19.91
C TYR A 24 15.52 6.00 -19.24
N ALA A 25 15.31 4.80 -18.71
CA ALA A 25 14.18 4.60 -17.80
C ALA A 25 14.45 5.42 -16.52
N SER A 26 13.69 6.49 -16.31
CA SER A 26 13.79 7.31 -15.09
C SER A 26 13.58 6.43 -13.85
N PRO A 27 14.38 6.57 -12.78
CA PRO A 27 14.18 5.82 -11.54
C PRO A 27 12.79 6.05 -10.92
N TYR A 28 12.15 7.17 -11.25
CA TYR A 28 10.78 7.48 -10.83
C TYR A 28 9.73 6.58 -11.48
N HIS A 29 9.95 6.05 -12.68
CA HIS A 29 9.02 5.07 -13.28
C HIS A 29 9.08 3.72 -12.58
N GLU A 30 10.27 3.30 -12.15
CA GLU A 30 10.41 2.08 -11.35
C GLU A 30 9.75 2.26 -9.97
N LEU A 31 9.97 3.40 -9.32
CA LEU A 31 9.30 3.75 -8.07
C LEU A 31 7.77 3.80 -8.22
N GLN A 32 7.26 4.40 -9.29
CA GLN A 32 5.82 4.42 -9.60
C GLN A 32 5.24 3.02 -9.80
N ALA A 33 5.97 2.14 -10.51
CA ALA A 33 5.54 0.74 -10.68
C ALA A 33 5.49 0.00 -9.34
N MET A 34 6.47 0.24 -8.47
CA MET A 34 6.49 -0.33 -7.13
C MET A 34 5.36 0.23 -6.25
N ASP A 35 5.15 1.54 -6.22
CA ASP A 35 4.07 2.14 -5.44
C ASP A 35 2.69 1.68 -5.95
N GLY A 36 2.52 1.54 -7.27
CA GLY A 36 1.32 0.95 -7.87
C GLY A 36 1.08 -0.52 -7.46
N GLN A 37 2.15 -1.31 -7.31
CA GLN A 37 2.04 -2.69 -6.80
C GLN A 37 1.63 -2.72 -5.33
N LEU A 38 2.22 -1.85 -4.50
CA LEU A 38 1.84 -1.72 -3.09
C LEU A 38 0.39 -1.23 -2.94
N ALA A 39 -0.03 -0.24 -3.75
CA ALA A 39 -1.39 0.26 -3.79
C ALA A 39 -2.39 -0.84 -4.19
N THR A 40 -2.03 -1.71 -5.13
CA THR A 40 -2.86 -2.86 -5.54
C THR A 40 -3.05 -3.86 -4.40
N ILE A 41 -1.96 -4.24 -3.72
CA ILE A 41 -2.01 -5.12 -2.55
C ILE A 41 -2.85 -4.51 -1.44
N GLY A 42 -2.57 -3.25 -1.11
CA GLY A 42 -3.28 -2.49 -0.07
C GLY A 42 -4.76 -2.34 -0.35
N TYR A 43 -5.14 -1.97 -1.58
CA TYR A 43 -6.53 -1.87 -2.02
C TYR A 43 -7.27 -3.20 -1.85
N ARG A 44 -6.66 -4.30 -2.30
CA ARG A 44 -7.24 -5.65 -2.19
C ARG A 44 -7.43 -6.08 -0.74
N LEU A 45 -6.45 -5.83 0.12
CA LEU A 45 -6.54 -6.08 1.56
C LEU A 45 -7.64 -5.23 2.22
N ALA A 46 -7.67 -3.92 1.96
CA ALA A 46 -8.56 -3.00 2.63
C ALA A 46 -10.04 -3.16 2.21
N THR A 47 -10.30 -3.41 0.93
CA THR A 47 -11.67 -3.60 0.41
C THR A 47 -12.25 -4.97 0.80
N ALA A 48 -11.49 -6.05 0.67
CA ALA A 48 -11.94 -7.39 1.02
C ALA A 48 -12.24 -7.56 2.53
N ASN A 49 -11.57 -6.75 3.36
CA ASN A 49 -11.75 -6.76 4.81
C ASN A 49 -12.64 -5.63 5.33
N ALA A 50 -13.21 -4.79 4.47
CA ALA A 50 -14.11 -3.70 4.87
C ALA A 50 -15.21 -4.15 5.86
N PRO A 51 -15.86 -5.33 5.69
CA PRO A 51 -16.83 -5.80 6.65
C PRO A 51 -16.29 -6.01 8.06
N LEU A 52 -14.97 -6.14 8.27
CA LEU A 52 -14.33 -6.36 9.57
C LEU A 52 -14.08 -5.06 10.35
N CYS A 53 -14.08 -3.91 9.68
CA CYS A 53 -13.53 -2.66 10.22
C CYS A 53 -14.60 -1.74 10.80
N GLU A 54 -14.30 -1.13 11.94
CA GLU A 54 -15.14 -0.09 12.57
C GLU A 54 -15.06 1.24 11.81
N ARG A 55 -13.89 1.55 11.25
CA ARG A 55 -13.63 2.77 10.49
C ARG A 55 -13.45 2.43 9.03
N LEU A 56 -14.26 3.05 8.19
CA LEU A 56 -14.24 2.88 6.74
C LEU A 56 -13.67 4.13 6.04
N ASP A 57 -13.08 3.91 4.88
CA ASP A 57 -12.64 4.90 3.90
C ASP A 57 -13.31 4.61 2.54
N GLY A 58 -13.17 5.53 1.59
CA GLY A 58 -13.66 5.43 0.22
C GLY A 58 -12.57 5.05 -0.76
N ALA A 59 -12.37 3.76 -0.99
CA ALA A 59 -11.35 3.29 -1.90
C ALA A 59 -11.77 3.51 -3.36
N THR A 60 -11.06 4.39 -4.05
CA THR A 60 -11.22 4.63 -5.49
C THR A 60 -10.30 3.75 -6.34
N GLY A 61 -9.21 3.25 -5.75
CA GLY A 61 -8.12 2.57 -6.46
C GLY A 61 -7.19 3.51 -7.21
N LEU A 62 -7.28 4.82 -6.97
CA LEU A 62 -6.32 5.80 -7.47
C LEU A 62 -5.20 5.95 -6.45
N GLN A 63 -3.96 5.64 -6.84
CA GLN A 63 -2.77 6.08 -6.13
C GLN A 63 -2.46 7.50 -6.58
N LEU A 64 -2.37 8.42 -5.62
CA LEU A 64 -2.18 9.84 -5.88
C LEU A 64 -0.83 10.27 -5.33
N HIS A 65 -0.13 11.06 -6.12
CA HIS A 65 1.05 11.78 -5.65
C HIS A 65 0.85 13.28 -5.77
N ASP A 66 1.57 14.00 -4.93
CA ASP A 66 1.57 15.44 -4.86
C ASP A 66 2.90 15.96 -5.36
N ILE A 67 2.85 17.03 -6.16
CA ILE A 67 4.05 17.75 -6.53
C ILE A 67 4.88 18.07 -5.26
N ALA A 68 4.27 18.50 -4.14
CA ALA A 68 4.96 18.82 -2.89
C ALA A 68 5.87 17.71 -2.32
N GLN A 69 5.65 16.43 -2.67
CA GLN A 69 6.49 15.31 -2.23
C GLN A 69 7.87 15.28 -2.90
N TYR A 70 8.05 15.98 -4.03
CA TYR A 70 9.30 16.00 -4.78
C TYR A 70 10.08 17.29 -4.50
N GLY A 71 11.18 17.18 -3.73
CA GLY A 71 12.05 18.33 -3.42
C GLY A 71 12.88 18.81 -4.63
N ASP A 72 13.28 17.88 -5.50
CA ASP A 72 13.96 18.19 -6.76
C ASP A 72 12.95 18.14 -7.92
N ARG A 73 12.53 19.33 -8.36
CA ARG A 73 11.54 19.51 -9.43
C ARG A 73 12.09 19.13 -10.80
N ASP A 74 13.38 19.35 -11.01
CA ASP A 74 14.01 19.10 -12.30
C ASP A 74 14.15 17.59 -12.54
N ALA A 75 14.36 16.82 -11.45
CA ALA A 75 14.45 15.36 -11.50
C ALA A 75 13.16 14.65 -11.96
N ILE A 76 12.00 15.29 -11.79
CA ILE A 76 10.70 14.76 -12.23
C ILE A 76 10.19 15.37 -13.54
N ALA A 77 10.90 16.36 -14.09
CA ALA A 77 10.50 17.02 -15.32
C ALA A 77 10.50 16.03 -16.50
N GLY A 78 9.37 15.95 -17.21
CA GLY A 78 9.20 15.00 -18.32
C GLY A 78 8.95 13.55 -17.89
N VAL A 79 8.94 13.27 -16.58
CA VAL A 79 8.48 11.99 -16.01
C VAL A 79 7.00 12.07 -15.67
N PHE A 80 6.62 13.13 -14.94
CA PHE A 80 5.25 13.43 -14.53
C PHE A 80 4.78 14.73 -15.18
N ALA A 81 3.48 14.86 -15.42
CA ALA A 81 2.94 16.03 -16.12
C ALA A 81 2.65 17.20 -15.15
N PHE A 82 2.09 16.89 -13.98
CA PHE A 82 1.60 17.80 -12.95
C PHE A 82 0.88 19.04 -13.52
N GLU A 83 -0.14 18.82 -14.35
CA GLU A 83 -1.02 19.90 -14.86
C GLU A 83 -1.90 20.52 -13.75
N SER A 84 -1.89 19.89 -12.57
CA SER A 84 -2.44 20.31 -11.29
C SER A 84 -1.46 19.81 -10.21
N PRO A 85 -1.47 20.35 -8.96
CA PRO A 85 -0.54 19.90 -7.93
C PRO A 85 -0.64 18.41 -7.55
N VAL A 86 -1.73 17.73 -7.89
CA VAL A 86 -1.91 16.30 -7.66
C VAL A 86 -2.21 15.61 -8.98
N GLU A 87 -1.58 14.47 -9.20
CA GLU A 87 -1.73 13.62 -10.38
C GLU A 87 -1.97 12.17 -9.95
N VAL A 88 -2.64 11.40 -10.81
CA VAL A 88 -2.80 9.96 -10.63
C VAL A 88 -1.48 9.28 -10.96
N GLU A 89 -0.84 8.72 -9.94
CA GLU A 89 0.42 7.99 -10.08
C GLU A 89 0.17 6.58 -10.62
N ALA A 90 -0.83 5.87 -10.10
CA ALA A 90 -1.19 4.53 -10.54
C ALA A 90 -2.69 4.29 -10.37
N VAL A 91 -3.23 3.34 -11.13
CA VAL A 91 -4.62 2.93 -11.06
C VAL A 91 -4.68 1.42 -10.80
N VAL A 92 -5.35 1.04 -9.72
CA VAL A 92 -5.50 -0.36 -9.31
C VAL A 92 -6.45 -1.08 -10.28
N PRO A 93 -6.08 -2.26 -10.81
CA PRO A 93 -6.96 -3.05 -11.67
C PRO A 93 -8.26 -3.47 -10.98
N GLY A 94 -9.37 -3.43 -11.70
CA GLY A 94 -10.72 -3.76 -11.22
C GLY A 94 -11.31 -2.74 -10.23
N SER A 95 -10.65 -1.59 -10.04
CA SER A 95 -11.11 -0.55 -9.13
C SER A 95 -12.16 0.38 -9.75
N PRO A 96 -12.89 1.17 -8.94
CA PRO A 96 -13.74 2.25 -9.44
C PRO A 96 -13.01 3.22 -10.38
N GLY A 97 -11.75 3.55 -10.09
CA GLY A 97 -10.92 4.42 -10.91
C GLY A 97 -10.66 3.86 -12.30
N GLU A 98 -10.27 2.58 -12.38
CA GLU A 98 -10.05 1.90 -13.67
C GLU A 98 -11.37 1.80 -14.46
N THR A 99 -12.46 1.40 -13.79
CA THR A 99 -13.79 1.30 -14.41
C THR A 99 -14.26 2.63 -15.00
N ALA A 100 -13.88 3.73 -14.36
CA ALA A 100 -14.18 5.09 -14.80
C ALA A 100 -13.22 5.61 -15.89
N ALA A 101 -12.29 4.78 -16.38
CA ALA A 101 -11.28 5.11 -17.39
C ALA A 101 -10.34 6.27 -16.99
N ILE A 102 -10.09 6.40 -15.69
CA ILE A 102 -9.00 7.23 -15.16
C ILE A 102 -7.69 6.48 -15.40
N VAL A 103 -6.65 7.21 -15.79
CA VAL A 103 -5.34 6.63 -16.13
C VAL A 103 -4.23 7.35 -15.37
N PRO A 104 -3.06 6.71 -15.19
CA PRO A 104 -1.87 7.42 -14.72
C PRO A 104 -1.59 8.65 -15.60
N GLY A 105 -1.26 9.78 -14.98
CA GLY A 105 -1.09 11.06 -15.69
C GLY A 105 -2.28 12.01 -15.61
N ASP A 106 -3.45 11.54 -15.20
CA ASP A 106 -4.60 12.43 -15.01
C ASP A 106 -4.35 13.36 -13.82
N ALA A 107 -4.30 14.68 -14.07
CA ALA A 107 -4.09 15.66 -13.01
C ALA A 107 -5.42 16.00 -12.33
N LEU A 108 -5.51 15.84 -11.01
CA LEU A 108 -6.72 16.09 -10.24
C LEU A 108 -6.88 17.57 -9.94
N VAL A 109 -7.93 18.19 -10.48
CA VAL A 109 -8.18 19.64 -10.39
C VAL A 109 -9.18 19.97 -9.29
N ALA A 110 -10.26 19.20 -9.20
CA ALA A 110 -11.27 19.34 -8.17
C ALA A 110 -11.96 18.01 -7.89
N LEU A 111 -12.56 17.91 -6.70
CA LEU A 111 -13.44 16.83 -6.32
C LEU A 111 -14.78 17.39 -5.86
N GLN A 112 -15.88 16.73 -6.23
CA GLN A 112 -17.23 17.09 -5.81
C GLN A 112 -17.97 15.90 -5.22
N TYR A 113 -18.68 16.13 -4.11
CA TYR A 113 -19.59 15.15 -3.50
C TYR A 113 -20.72 15.89 -2.78
N GLY A 114 -21.97 15.45 -2.99
CA GLY A 114 -23.14 16.19 -2.51
C GLY A 114 -23.15 17.63 -3.06
N THR A 115 -23.17 18.63 -2.17
CA THR A 115 -23.10 20.06 -2.51
C THR A 115 -21.70 20.66 -2.35
N GLN A 116 -20.72 19.84 -1.94
CA GLN A 116 -19.35 20.28 -1.70
C GLN A 116 -18.55 20.24 -2.99
N THR A 117 -17.74 21.27 -3.23
CA THR A 117 -16.71 21.29 -4.26
C THR A 117 -15.40 21.69 -3.60
N GLN A 118 -14.38 20.85 -3.73
CA GLN A 118 -13.06 21.14 -3.18
C GLN A 118 -12.06 21.25 -4.32
N ARG A 119 -11.39 22.39 -4.40
CA ARG A 119 -10.34 22.66 -5.39
C ARG A 119 -9.00 22.16 -4.84
N ILE A 120 -8.30 21.33 -5.60
CA ILE A 120 -7.05 20.71 -5.13
C ILE A 120 -5.96 21.74 -4.84
N GLU A 121 -5.82 22.75 -5.71
CA GLU A 121 -4.87 23.85 -5.52
C GLU A 121 -5.10 24.64 -4.23
N ALA A 122 -6.34 24.68 -3.72
CA ALA A 122 -6.69 25.41 -2.51
C ALA A 122 -6.41 24.61 -1.21
N MET A 123 -6.08 23.32 -1.31
CA MET A 123 -5.80 22.45 -0.16
C MET A 123 -4.36 22.61 0.35
N THR A 124 -3.98 23.82 0.77
CA THR A 124 -2.59 24.16 1.12
C THR A 124 -2.30 24.20 2.63
N GLU A 125 -3.32 24.14 3.48
CA GLU A 125 -3.15 24.21 4.93
C GLU A 125 -2.38 22.99 5.47
N GLY A 126 -1.23 23.23 6.10
CA GLY A 126 -0.34 22.20 6.67
C GLY A 126 0.73 21.66 5.71
N LEU A 127 0.73 22.06 4.43
CA LEU A 127 1.68 21.53 3.43
C LEU A 127 3.13 21.91 3.67
N THR A 128 3.39 22.99 4.40
CA THR A 128 4.75 23.39 4.76
C THR A 128 5.38 22.43 5.77
N ASP A 129 4.55 21.79 6.59
CA ASP A 129 4.99 20.92 7.68
C ASP A 129 5.02 19.46 7.21
N ASP A 130 4.09 19.08 6.34
CA ASP A 130 3.94 17.73 5.83
C ASP A 130 3.48 17.71 4.35
N PRO A 131 4.32 17.27 3.40
CA PRO A 131 3.97 17.23 1.98
C PRO A 131 2.86 16.22 1.64
N TYR A 132 2.49 15.32 2.57
CA TYR A 132 1.40 14.37 2.38
C TYR A 132 0.02 14.93 2.75
N THR A 133 -0.03 16.10 3.39
CA THR A 133 -1.28 16.65 3.94
C THR A 133 -2.37 16.89 2.88
N ARG A 134 -2.03 17.29 1.65
CA ARG A 134 -3.04 17.47 0.58
C ARG A 134 -3.64 16.13 0.13
N ILE A 135 -2.80 15.12 -0.11
CA ILE A 135 -3.27 13.75 -0.37
C ILE A 135 -4.13 13.24 0.80
N GLN A 136 -3.74 13.58 2.03
CA GLN A 136 -4.50 13.21 3.21
C GLN A 136 -5.93 13.75 3.16
N ARG A 137 -6.10 15.03 2.84
CA ARG A 137 -7.39 15.72 2.71
C ARG A 137 -8.25 15.20 1.56
N ILE A 138 -7.63 14.89 0.41
CA ILE A 138 -8.35 14.32 -0.74
C ILE A 138 -9.02 13.01 -0.34
N ALA A 139 -8.29 12.11 0.30
CA ALA A 139 -8.87 10.84 0.69
C ALA A 139 -9.80 10.97 1.92
N ASP A 140 -9.64 11.97 2.79
CA ASP A 140 -10.68 12.30 3.79
C ASP A 140 -12.01 12.72 3.13
N ALA A 141 -11.94 13.40 1.97
CA ALA A 141 -13.13 13.71 1.17
C ALA A 141 -13.76 12.45 0.54
N PHE A 142 -12.95 11.50 0.06
CA PHE A 142 -13.47 10.19 -0.40
C PHE A 142 -14.13 9.39 0.71
N ALA A 143 -13.53 9.37 1.92
CA ALA A 143 -14.11 8.76 3.11
C ALA A 143 -15.48 9.38 3.45
N ALA A 144 -15.56 10.72 3.42
CA ALA A 144 -16.79 11.45 3.70
C ALA A 144 -17.88 11.15 2.65
N ALA A 145 -17.52 11.15 1.36
CA ALA A 145 -18.45 10.81 0.29
C ALA A 145 -19.01 9.38 0.43
N THR A 146 -18.13 8.42 0.73
CA THR A 146 -18.50 7.01 0.92
C THR A 146 -19.42 6.82 2.12
N SER A 147 -19.10 7.48 3.23
CA SER A 147 -19.94 7.46 4.45
C SER A 147 -21.33 8.06 4.20
N ALA A 148 -21.42 9.04 3.31
CA ALA A 148 -22.70 9.64 2.89
C ALA A 148 -23.42 8.82 1.79
N GLY A 149 -22.81 7.77 1.25
CA GLY A 149 -23.34 7.00 0.12
C GLY A 149 -23.39 7.82 -1.18
N HIS A 150 -22.55 8.86 -1.31
CA HIS A 150 -22.50 9.71 -2.48
C HIS A 150 -21.44 9.24 -3.47
N PRO A 151 -21.72 9.26 -4.78
CA PRO A 151 -20.65 9.22 -5.77
C PRO A 151 -19.79 10.48 -5.66
N VAL A 152 -18.57 10.39 -6.18
CA VAL A 152 -17.63 11.51 -6.27
C VAL A 152 -17.41 11.83 -7.75
N THR A 153 -17.54 13.10 -8.10
CA THR A 153 -17.09 13.61 -9.41
C THR A 153 -15.70 14.20 -9.26
N LEU A 154 -14.80 13.82 -10.16
CA LEU A 154 -13.44 14.32 -10.26
C LEU A 154 -13.34 15.16 -11.53
N ASP A 155 -12.96 16.42 -11.38
CA ASP A 155 -12.50 17.22 -12.50
C ASP A 155 -11.01 16.97 -12.68
N LEU A 156 -10.63 16.55 -13.88
CA LEU A 156 -9.27 16.15 -14.24
C LEU A 156 -8.77 16.97 -15.43
N LEU A 157 -7.44 17.02 -15.60
CA LEU A 157 -6.78 17.40 -16.84
C LEU A 157 -6.00 16.21 -17.38
N ARG A 158 -6.15 15.98 -18.68
CA ARG A 158 -5.37 14.98 -19.44
C ARG A 158 -4.81 15.64 -20.69
N HIS A 159 -3.53 15.98 -20.67
CA HIS A 159 -2.83 16.66 -21.76
C HIS A 159 -3.54 17.96 -22.20
N GLY A 160 -3.87 18.80 -21.22
CA GLY A 160 -4.57 20.08 -21.38
C GLY A 160 -6.07 19.95 -21.63
N ARG A 161 -6.60 18.72 -21.78
CA ARG A 161 -8.03 18.49 -21.99
C ARG A 161 -8.74 18.32 -20.65
N PRO A 162 -9.76 19.15 -20.34
CA PRO A 162 -10.58 18.96 -19.15
C PRO A 162 -11.48 17.72 -19.31
N LEU A 163 -11.53 16.92 -18.25
CA LEU A 163 -12.42 15.77 -18.09
C LEU A 163 -13.21 15.95 -16.79
N SER A 164 -14.44 15.46 -16.76
CA SER A 164 -15.23 15.38 -15.52
C SER A 164 -15.79 13.97 -15.43
N ILE A 165 -15.35 13.22 -14.42
CA ILE A 165 -15.57 11.77 -14.29
C ILE A 165 -16.23 11.49 -12.94
N THR A 166 -17.37 10.82 -12.95
CA THR A 166 -18.07 10.39 -11.74
C THR A 166 -17.80 8.91 -11.45
N LEU A 167 -17.43 8.59 -10.22
CA LEU A 167 -17.25 7.23 -9.73
C LEU A 167 -17.85 7.06 -8.33
N THR A 168 -18.16 5.82 -7.97
CA THR A 168 -18.57 5.47 -6.61
C THR A 168 -17.41 4.78 -5.91
N PRO A 169 -16.81 5.39 -4.87
CA PRO A 169 -15.75 4.72 -4.11
C PRO A 169 -16.30 3.46 -3.42
N ALA A 170 -15.48 2.42 -3.34
CA ALA A 170 -15.81 1.20 -2.63
C ALA A 170 -15.55 1.36 -1.12
N PRO A 171 -16.36 0.76 -0.24
CA PRO A 171 -16.03 0.72 1.18
C PRO A 171 -14.74 -0.08 1.39
N ALA A 172 -13.81 0.50 2.13
CA ALA A 172 -12.57 -0.14 2.54
C ALA A 172 -12.28 0.15 4.02
N CYS A 173 -11.51 -0.69 4.69
CA CYS A 173 -10.96 -0.31 5.99
C CYS A 173 -10.14 0.98 5.87
N ALA A 174 -10.25 1.87 6.87
CA ALA A 174 -9.53 3.14 6.88
C ALA A 174 -8.02 2.94 7.13
N THR A 175 -7.29 2.56 6.09
CA THR A 175 -5.84 2.45 6.06
C THR A 175 -5.35 2.73 4.65
N ARG A 176 -4.28 3.52 4.56
CA ARG A 176 -3.59 3.85 3.31
C ARG A 176 -2.25 3.14 3.26
N PHE A 177 -1.66 3.09 2.08
CA PHE A 177 -0.44 2.32 1.82
C PHE A 177 0.53 3.18 1.03
N GLN A 178 1.79 3.17 1.45
CA GLN A 178 2.81 4.03 0.86
C GLN A 178 4.18 3.35 0.84
N LEU A 179 4.89 3.55 -0.27
CA LEU A 179 6.31 3.29 -0.38
C LEU A 179 7.15 4.42 0.24
N LEU A 180 8.14 4.07 1.05
CA LEU A 180 9.16 5.00 1.53
C LEU A 180 10.51 4.71 0.87
N ILE A 181 11.15 5.77 0.36
CA ILE A 181 12.51 5.73 -0.18
C ILE A 181 13.52 5.87 0.96
N GLU A 182 13.43 4.95 1.92
CA GLU A 182 14.31 4.86 3.07
C GLU A 182 15.16 3.60 3.01
N LYS A 183 16.28 3.61 3.73
CA LYS A 183 17.15 2.44 3.85
C LYS A 183 16.54 1.44 4.84
N GLY A 184 17.03 0.19 4.77
CA GLY A 184 16.66 -0.85 5.71
C GLY A 184 15.40 -1.63 5.31
N TYR A 185 15.24 -2.77 5.95
CA TYR A 185 14.08 -3.64 5.76
C TYR A 185 13.06 -3.31 6.83
N ASP A 186 12.31 -2.22 6.65
CA ASP A 186 11.37 -1.73 7.67
C ASP A 186 9.98 -1.49 7.09
N ALA A 187 8.98 -1.66 7.93
CA ALA A 187 7.60 -1.35 7.67
C ALA A 187 6.92 -0.89 8.96
N GLY A 188 5.89 -0.07 8.86
CA GLY A 188 5.23 0.45 10.03
C GLY A 188 3.80 0.91 9.79
N ALA A 189 3.06 1.03 10.89
CA ALA A 189 1.70 1.49 10.92
C ALA A 189 1.48 2.56 11.99
N ASP A 190 0.89 3.70 11.63
CA ASP A 190 0.72 4.85 12.53
C ASP A 190 -0.73 5.04 13.05
N GLY A 191 -1.65 4.17 12.64
CA GLY A 191 -3.09 4.27 12.88
C GLY A 191 -3.90 4.74 11.66
N ARG A 192 -3.25 5.26 10.61
CA ARG A 192 -3.87 5.77 9.37
C ARG A 192 -3.19 5.22 8.11
N MET A 193 -1.87 5.11 8.13
CA MET A 193 -1.02 4.67 7.02
C MET A 193 -0.30 3.37 7.38
N VAL A 194 -0.01 2.57 6.37
CA VAL A 194 1.01 1.53 6.35
C VAL A 194 2.11 1.99 5.41
N SER A 195 3.33 2.06 5.93
CA SER A 195 4.50 2.46 5.16
C SER A 195 5.45 1.27 5.02
N VAL A 196 6.01 1.08 3.83
CA VAL A 196 6.97 0.00 3.55
C VAL A 196 8.21 0.60 2.90
N ASN A 197 9.40 0.31 3.45
CA ASN A 197 10.64 0.80 2.85
C ASN A 197 10.96 0.04 1.56
N LEU A 198 11.54 0.77 0.60
CA LEU A 198 11.90 0.24 -0.71
C LEU A 198 12.72 -1.07 -0.66
N PRO A 199 13.78 -1.21 0.17
CA PRO A 199 14.53 -2.47 0.25
C PRO A 199 13.70 -3.66 0.74
N LEU A 200 12.74 -3.44 1.66
CA LEU A 200 11.82 -4.49 2.11
C LEU A 200 10.90 -4.96 1.00
N MET A 201 10.38 -4.00 0.24
CA MET A 201 9.54 -4.31 -0.91
C MET A 201 10.30 -5.12 -1.96
N GLN A 202 11.52 -4.69 -2.34
CA GLN A 202 12.37 -5.42 -3.27
C GLN A 202 12.70 -6.83 -2.77
N TYR A 203 13.00 -6.96 -1.47
CA TYR A 203 13.28 -8.25 -0.84
C TYR A 203 12.10 -9.21 -0.88
N ALA A 204 10.89 -8.72 -0.56
CA ALA A 204 9.68 -9.53 -0.57
C ALA A 204 9.36 -9.99 -2.00
N LEU A 205 9.40 -9.05 -2.96
CA LEU A 205 9.09 -9.31 -4.37
C LEU A 205 10.11 -10.21 -5.08
N GLY A 206 11.37 -10.21 -4.64
CA GLY A 206 12.42 -11.06 -5.19
C GLY A 206 12.25 -12.57 -4.91
N ALA A 207 11.23 -12.95 -4.14
CA ALA A 207 10.99 -14.32 -3.73
C ALA A 207 10.11 -15.13 -4.70
N PRO A 208 10.16 -16.48 -4.62
CA PRO A 208 9.04 -17.30 -5.05
C PRO A 208 7.77 -16.87 -4.30
N ASP A 209 6.69 -16.57 -5.03
CA ASP A 209 5.46 -15.97 -4.48
C ASP A 209 5.70 -14.59 -3.82
N GLY A 210 6.48 -13.73 -4.48
CA GLY A 210 6.88 -12.44 -3.92
C GLY A 210 5.73 -11.48 -3.60
N GLU A 211 4.68 -11.46 -4.42
CA GLU A 211 3.48 -10.66 -4.15
C GLU A 211 2.78 -11.13 -2.87
N GLY A 212 2.57 -12.45 -2.70
CA GLY A 212 1.97 -12.99 -1.49
C GLY A 212 2.79 -12.70 -0.22
N GLN A 213 4.12 -12.69 -0.34
CA GLN A 213 4.99 -12.35 0.78
C GLN A 213 5.00 -10.86 1.11
N LEU A 214 4.96 -9.99 0.10
CA LEU A 214 4.77 -8.56 0.33
C LEU A 214 3.40 -8.30 0.96
N ALA A 215 2.34 -8.96 0.46
CA ALA A 215 1.01 -8.89 1.04
C ALA A 215 1.02 -9.33 2.52
N ALA A 216 1.82 -10.33 2.90
CA ALA A 216 1.94 -10.76 4.28
C ALA A 216 2.54 -9.70 5.21
N VAL A 217 3.59 -8.99 4.76
CA VAL A 217 4.15 -7.84 5.49
C VAL A 217 3.09 -6.74 5.64
N VAL A 218 2.46 -6.38 4.53
CA VAL A 218 1.45 -5.31 4.52
C VAL A 218 0.24 -5.68 5.38
N ALA A 219 -0.19 -6.94 5.39
CA ALA A 219 -1.29 -7.42 6.22
C ALA A 219 -0.97 -7.38 7.72
N HIS A 220 0.29 -7.61 8.11
CA HIS A 220 0.73 -7.44 9.51
C HIS A 220 0.60 -5.98 9.96
N GLU A 221 1.16 -5.05 9.20
CA GLU A 221 1.07 -3.62 9.51
C GLU A 221 -0.37 -3.10 9.46
N PHE A 222 -1.13 -3.54 8.46
CA PHE A 222 -2.54 -3.22 8.35
C PHE A 222 -3.35 -3.73 9.55
N ALA A 223 -3.01 -4.90 10.11
CA ALA A 223 -3.64 -5.40 11.32
C ALA A 223 -3.42 -4.48 12.53
N HIS A 224 -2.28 -3.80 12.65
CA HIS A 224 -2.07 -2.80 13.70
C HIS A 224 -3.07 -1.64 13.61
N ASN A 225 -3.40 -1.19 12.40
CA ASN A 225 -4.38 -0.14 12.18
C ASN A 225 -5.82 -0.63 12.44
N VAL A 226 -6.17 -1.82 11.95
CA VAL A 226 -7.50 -2.42 12.18
C VAL A 226 -7.76 -2.63 13.68
N LEU A 227 -6.75 -3.11 14.42
CA LEU A 227 -6.84 -3.35 15.86
C LEU A 227 -6.56 -2.12 16.72
N ARG A 228 -6.32 -0.96 16.10
CA ARG A 228 -6.09 0.34 16.76
C ARG A 228 -4.97 0.26 17.79
N HIS A 229 -3.90 -0.47 17.50
CA HIS A 229 -2.81 -0.72 18.46
C HIS A 229 -2.15 0.57 18.94
N ARG A 230 -1.92 1.54 18.06
CA ARG A 230 -1.39 2.88 18.42
C ARG A 230 -2.25 3.57 19.48
N GLU A 231 -3.57 3.60 19.26
CA GLU A 231 -4.52 4.23 20.18
C GLU A 231 -4.63 3.48 21.51
N ARG A 232 -4.68 2.14 21.45
CA ARG A 232 -4.74 1.27 22.64
C ARG A 232 -3.49 1.42 23.50
N LEU A 233 -2.30 1.49 22.90
CA LEU A 233 -1.03 1.74 23.59
C LEU A 233 -1.00 3.16 24.22
N ASN A 234 -1.34 4.19 23.45
CA ASN A 234 -1.39 5.57 23.95
C ASN A 234 -2.36 5.72 25.15
N ALA A 235 -3.54 5.10 25.07
CA ALA A 235 -4.55 5.16 26.12
C ALA A 235 -4.10 4.51 27.44
N VAL A 236 -3.28 3.46 27.38
CA VAL A 236 -2.76 2.80 28.60
C VAL A 236 -1.49 3.46 29.15
N ASP A 237 -0.76 4.21 28.33
CA ASP A 237 0.43 4.96 28.75
C ASP A 237 0.06 6.30 29.39
N ILE A 238 -0.91 7.04 28.84
CA ILE A 238 -1.44 8.29 29.43
C ILE A 238 -2.00 8.04 30.84
N LYS A 239 -2.68 6.90 31.06
CA LYS A 239 -3.22 6.53 32.38
C LYS A 239 -2.14 6.28 33.45
N ARG A 240 -0.85 6.18 33.09
CA ARG A 240 0.25 5.91 34.02
C ARG A 240 1.05 7.16 34.45
N GLY A 241 0.67 8.36 34.00
CA GLY A 241 1.01 9.65 34.65
C GLY A 241 1.97 10.59 33.90
N ILE A 242 1.79 11.90 34.11
CA ILE A 242 2.51 13.07 33.54
C ILE A 242 3.93 13.22 34.14
N GLY A 243 4.68 12.13 34.27
CA GLY A 243 5.98 12.16 34.98
C GLY A 243 6.89 10.94 34.80
N ARG A 244 6.54 9.99 33.92
CA ARG A 244 7.47 8.93 33.49
C ARG A 244 7.62 9.00 31.98
N MET A 245 8.46 9.93 31.52
CA MET A 245 9.02 9.81 30.18
C MET A 245 9.94 8.58 30.15
N PHE A 246 9.76 7.75 29.14
CA PHE A 246 10.53 6.55 28.76
C PHE A 246 10.14 5.22 29.43
N GLY A 247 9.40 4.39 28.69
CA GLY A 247 9.25 2.96 28.97
C GLY A 247 8.09 2.29 28.20
N LYS A 248 8.26 2.08 26.89
CA LYS A 248 7.46 1.13 26.08
C LYS A 248 7.33 -0.19 26.86
N ASN A 249 6.14 -0.57 27.35
CA ASN A 249 6.00 -1.82 28.11
C ASN A 249 6.16 -3.03 27.16
N PRO A 250 7.25 -3.82 27.25
CA PRO A 250 7.56 -4.86 26.26
C PRO A 250 6.49 -5.94 26.15
N ARG A 251 5.78 -6.23 27.24
CA ARG A 251 4.71 -7.24 27.26
C ARG A 251 3.50 -6.80 26.45
N ARG A 252 3.15 -5.52 26.51
CA ARG A 252 2.02 -4.95 25.76
C ARG A 252 2.33 -4.88 24.28
N ILE A 253 3.55 -4.49 23.94
CA ILE A 253 4.02 -4.51 22.55
C ILE A 253 3.96 -5.94 22.04
N ARG A 254 4.55 -6.91 22.77
CA ARG A 254 4.46 -8.32 22.37
C ARG A 254 3.01 -8.79 22.17
N GLN A 255 2.10 -8.37 23.04
CA GLN A 255 0.67 -8.67 22.87
C GLN A 255 0.12 -8.08 21.56
N THR A 256 0.44 -6.84 21.21
CA THR A 256 -0.02 -6.23 19.94
C THR A 256 0.55 -6.96 18.72
N GLU A 257 1.79 -7.43 18.79
CA GLU A 257 2.41 -8.20 17.71
C GLU A 257 1.76 -9.56 17.51
N GLU A 258 1.48 -10.27 18.61
CA GLU A 258 0.75 -11.54 18.55
C GLU A 258 -0.68 -11.36 18.04
N GLU A 259 -1.34 -10.24 18.37
CA GLU A 259 -2.66 -9.89 17.84
C GLU A 259 -2.60 -9.55 16.33
N ALA A 260 -1.57 -8.82 15.88
CA ALA A 260 -1.35 -8.48 14.48
C ALA A 260 -1.03 -9.70 13.63
N ASP A 261 -0.13 -10.58 14.10
CA ASP A 261 0.21 -11.85 13.46
C ASP A 261 -1.05 -12.69 13.21
N ARG A 262 -1.88 -12.86 14.24
CA ARG A 262 -3.13 -13.62 14.12
C ARG A 262 -4.08 -12.96 13.13
N LEU A 263 -4.34 -11.66 13.24
CA LEU A 263 -5.28 -10.99 12.35
C LEU A 263 -4.80 -11.00 10.88
N SER A 264 -3.48 -10.87 10.63
CA SER A 264 -2.91 -10.84 9.28
C SER A 264 -3.31 -12.06 8.44
N VAL A 265 -3.42 -13.24 9.05
CA VAL A 265 -3.86 -14.49 8.40
C VAL A 265 -5.26 -14.35 7.79
N TRP A 266 -6.17 -13.72 8.53
CA TRP A 266 -7.55 -13.50 8.09
C TRP A 266 -7.63 -12.42 7.02
N LEU A 267 -6.84 -11.35 7.17
CA LEU A 267 -6.77 -10.27 6.20
C LEU A 267 -6.30 -10.79 4.83
N LEU A 268 -5.25 -11.62 4.83
CA LEU A 268 -4.74 -12.30 3.64
C LEU A 268 -5.78 -13.24 3.02
N ALA A 269 -6.39 -14.11 3.83
CA ALA A 269 -7.36 -15.09 3.35
C ALA A 269 -8.58 -14.42 2.70
N ASN A 270 -9.13 -13.37 3.32
CA ASN A 270 -10.27 -12.62 2.78
C ASN A 270 -9.92 -11.89 1.48
N ALA A 271 -8.70 -11.38 1.38
CA ALA A 271 -8.18 -10.80 0.15
C ALA A 271 -7.88 -11.86 -0.92
N GLY A 272 -7.87 -13.15 -0.60
CA GLY A 272 -7.55 -14.23 -1.54
C GLY A 272 -6.05 -14.41 -1.79
N TYR A 273 -5.21 -13.97 -0.86
CA TYR A 273 -3.80 -14.38 -0.79
C TYR A 273 -3.68 -15.68 0.00
N ASP A 274 -2.64 -16.47 -0.29
CA ASP A 274 -2.28 -17.62 0.52
C ASP A 274 -1.69 -17.15 1.87
N PRO A 275 -2.34 -17.41 3.02
CA PRO A 275 -1.81 -16.97 4.30
C PRO A 275 -0.48 -17.66 4.66
N ALA A 276 -0.17 -18.81 4.04
CA ALA A 276 1.13 -19.45 4.23
C ALA A 276 2.29 -18.66 3.59
N SER A 277 2.02 -17.64 2.77
CA SER A 277 3.03 -16.67 2.34
C SER A 277 3.68 -15.96 3.53
N ALA A 278 2.94 -15.72 4.62
CA ALA A 278 3.50 -15.15 5.84
C ALA A 278 4.54 -16.08 6.48
N ILE A 279 4.25 -17.38 6.55
CA ILE A 279 5.21 -18.39 7.04
C ILE A 279 6.47 -18.37 6.18
N ARG A 280 6.31 -18.46 4.85
CA ARG A 280 7.44 -18.47 3.90
C ARG A 280 8.33 -17.23 4.05
N PHE A 281 7.70 -16.07 4.24
CA PHE A 281 8.39 -14.82 4.44
C PHE A 281 9.18 -14.82 5.76
N TRP A 282 8.55 -15.08 6.90
CA TRP A 282 9.22 -15.07 8.20
C TRP A 282 10.33 -16.10 8.31
N GLU A 283 10.15 -17.24 7.68
CA GLU A 283 11.17 -18.27 7.60
C GLU A 283 12.38 -17.85 6.76
N ARG A 284 12.17 -17.30 5.55
CA ARG A 284 13.29 -16.83 4.71
C ARG A 284 13.99 -15.67 5.39
N PHE A 285 13.21 -14.66 5.75
CA PHE A 285 13.72 -13.45 6.35
C PHE A 285 14.48 -13.75 7.65
N GLY A 286 13.87 -14.53 8.54
CA GLY A 286 14.44 -14.88 9.85
C GLY A 286 15.70 -15.75 9.78
N ARG A 287 15.90 -16.51 8.70
CA ARG A 287 17.14 -17.26 8.44
C ARG A 287 18.28 -16.37 7.97
N GLU A 288 17.99 -15.40 7.12
CA GLU A 288 19.00 -14.55 6.46
C GLU A 288 19.45 -13.37 7.34
N HIS A 289 18.52 -12.79 8.09
CA HIS A 289 18.76 -11.54 8.84
C HIS A 289 18.58 -11.71 10.36
N GLY A 290 18.37 -12.95 10.83
CA GLY A 290 18.14 -13.22 12.25
C GLY A 290 16.81 -12.66 12.74
N GLU A 291 16.79 -11.96 13.87
CA GLU A 291 15.56 -11.36 14.43
C GLU A 291 15.06 -10.12 13.66
N GLY A 292 15.78 -9.70 12.62
CA GLY A 292 15.76 -8.31 12.16
C GLY A 292 14.84 -7.96 10.99
N LEU A 293 13.52 -7.97 11.16
CA LEU A 293 12.64 -7.03 10.41
C LEU A 293 12.04 -5.95 11.28
N ILE A 294 11.99 -6.19 12.59
CA ILE A 294 11.38 -5.30 13.57
C ILE A 294 12.19 -5.50 14.87
N SER A 295 13.42 -4.99 14.85
CA SER A 295 14.45 -5.25 15.88
C SER A 295 14.35 -4.27 17.05
N ASP A 296 13.23 -4.31 17.79
CA ASP A 296 13.09 -3.62 19.08
C ASP A 296 13.32 -4.57 20.29
N GLY A 297 13.59 -5.86 20.04
CA GLY A 297 13.78 -6.87 21.11
C GLY A 297 12.48 -7.32 21.78
N THR A 298 11.31 -7.06 21.16
CA THR A 298 9.97 -7.27 21.72
C THR A 298 9.16 -8.42 21.08
N HIS A 299 9.70 -9.15 20.10
CA HIS A 299 8.96 -10.15 19.31
C HIS A 299 9.37 -11.60 19.58
N ALA A 300 8.48 -12.54 19.26
CA ALA A 300 8.73 -13.98 19.30
C ALA A 300 9.72 -14.41 18.20
N ARG A 301 10.50 -15.47 18.43
CA ARG A 301 11.44 -15.99 17.43
C ARG A 301 10.65 -16.39 16.17
N TRP A 302 11.23 -16.23 14.97
CA TRP A 302 10.52 -16.51 13.71
C TRP A 302 9.84 -17.90 13.65
N LYS A 303 10.40 -18.91 14.32
CA LYS A 303 9.80 -20.25 14.46
C LYS A 303 8.50 -20.24 15.26
N GLU A 304 8.45 -19.48 16.35
CA GLU A 304 7.26 -19.33 17.18
C GLU A 304 6.16 -18.60 16.41
N ARG A 305 6.53 -17.56 15.65
CA ARG A 305 5.59 -16.83 14.78
C ARG A 305 5.04 -17.71 13.67
N ALA A 306 5.90 -18.44 12.96
CA ALA A 306 5.49 -19.38 11.92
C ALA A 306 4.50 -20.44 12.46
N LYS A 307 4.78 -21.00 13.65
CA LYS A 307 3.88 -21.93 14.32
C LYS A 307 2.54 -21.29 14.68
N ALA A 308 2.54 -20.09 15.25
CA ALA A 308 1.30 -19.39 15.62
C ALA A 308 0.45 -19.04 14.38
N ILE A 309 1.08 -18.66 13.28
CA ILE A 309 0.43 -18.41 11.99
C ILE A 309 -0.19 -19.71 11.47
N ASP A 310 0.54 -20.83 11.46
CA ASP A 310 0.04 -22.13 11.02
C ASP A 310 -1.19 -22.58 11.84
N GLU A 311 -1.14 -22.41 13.16
CA GLU A 311 -2.28 -22.68 14.06
C GLU A 311 -3.49 -21.78 13.77
N GLU A 312 -3.26 -20.53 13.34
CA GLU A 312 -4.35 -19.61 12.96
C GLU A 312 -4.94 -19.97 11.59
N ILE A 313 -4.10 -20.37 10.62
CA ILE A 313 -4.52 -20.84 9.29
C ILE A 313 -5.48 -22.02 9.42
N ALA A 314 -5.19 -22.95 10.34
CA ALA A 314 -6.02 -24.13 10.60
C ALA A 314 -7.46 -23.78 11.03
N ARG A 315 -7.74 -22.53 11.45
CA ARG A 315 -9.08 -22.06 11.85
C ARG A 315 -9.91 -21.49 10.70
N LEU A 316 -9.30 -21.14 9.57
CA LEU A 316 -9.99 -20.53 8.41
C LEU A 316 -11.12 -21.38 7.80
N PRO A 317 -11.03 -22.73 7.72
CA PRO A 317 -12.07 -23.55 7.09
C PRO A 317 -13.42 -23.51 7.80
N THR A 318 -13.43 -23.37 9.13
CA THR A 318 -14.65 -23.42 9.96
C THR A 318 -15.15 -22.03 10.37
N ALA A 319 -14.58 -20.97 9.77
CA ALA A 319 -14.88 -19.61 10.18
C ALA A 319 -16.28 -19.13 9.74
N ALA A 320 -16.94 -18.41 10.64
CA ALA A 320 -18.13 -17.63 10.28
C ALA A 320 -17.77 -16.49 9.32
N THR A 321 -18.75 -16.03 8.55
CA THR A 321 -18.59 -14.93 7.59
C THR A 321 -19.53 -13.76 7.89
N ARG A 322 -19.05 -12.53 7.72
CA ARG A 322 -19.83 -11.29 7.77
C ARG A 322 -19.70 -10.57 6.43
N ASN A 323 -20.81 -10.47 5.69
CA ASN A 323 -20.85 -9.89 4.33
C ASN A 323 -19.73 -10.43 3.41
N GLY A 324 -19.54 -11.76 3.40
CA GLY A 324 -18.54 -12.43 2.57
C GLY A 324 -17.12 -12.52 3.18
N ALA A 325 -16.77 -11.68 4.17
CA ALA A 325 -15.47 -11.75 4.84
C ALA A 325 -15.49 -12.76 6.01
N LYS A 326 -14.49 -13.62 6.11
CA LYS A 326 -14.27 -14.51 7.27
C LYS A 326 -13.97 -13.67 8.50
N VAL A 327 -14.67 -13.95 9.60
CA VAL A 327 -14.56 -13.19 10.85
C VAL A 327 -13.53 -13.85 11.77
N PRO A 328 -12.44 -13.14 12.12
CA PRO A 328 -11.44 -13.66 13.04
C PRO A 328 -11.98 -13.71 14.48
N PRO A 329 -11.58 -14.70 15.31
CA PRO A 329 -11.98 -14.78 16.71
C PRO A 329 -11.77 -13.48 17.50
N ILE A 330 -10.66 -12.77 17.25
CA ILE A 330 -10.33 -11.51 17.95
C ILE A 330 -11.34 -10.37 17.70
N LEU A 331 -12.13 -10.43 16.62
CA LEU A 331 -13.15 -9.44 16.27
C LEU A 331 -14.59 -9.93 16.55
N THR A 332 -14.75 -11.07 17.23
CA THR A 332 -16.07 -11.57 17.66
C THR A 332 -16.54 -10.95 18.98
N GLN A 333 -15.64 -10.28 19.69
CA GLN A 333 -15.89 -9.59 20.97
C GLN A 333 -15.19 -8.23 20.95
N PRO A 334 -15.55 -7.30 21.87
CA PRO A 334 -14.78 -6.07 22.04
C PRO A 334 -13.29 -6.37 22.26
N LEU A 335 -12.42 -5.56 21.65
CA LEU A 335 -10.97 -5.77 21.72
C LEU A 335 -10.51 -5.84 23.19
N PRO A 336 -9.70 -6.86 23.56
CA PRO A 336 -9.25 -7.01 24.93
C PRO A 336 -8.31 -5.86 25.33
N SER A 337 -8.38 -5.46 26.60
CA SER A 337 -7.42 -4.52 27.17
C SER A 337 -5.99 -5.04 27.06
N LEU A 338 -5.05 -4.17 26.71
CA LEU A 338 -3.61 -4.49 26.75
C LEU A 338 -3.17 -4.66 28.21
N LYS A 339 -2.60 -5.82 28.53
CA LYS A 339 -2.19 -6.18 29.89
C LYS A 339 -0.74 -5.74 30.12
#